data_AF-A0AA86SEU6-F1
#
_entry.id   AF-A0AA86SEU6-F1
#
_cell.length_a   1.000
_cell.length_b   1.000
_cell.length_c   1.000
_cell.angle_alpha   90.00
_cell.angle_beta   90.00
_cell.angle_gamma   90.00
#
_symmetry.space_group_name_H-M   'P 1'
#
loop_
_entity.id
_entity.type
_entity.pdbx_description
1 polymer ?
#
loop_
_entity_poly.entity_id
_entity_poly.type
_entity_poly.pdbx_seq_one_letter_code
_entity_poly.pdbx_strand_id
1 'polypeptide(L)'
;MEEESKITKGKYAADISSIKEAHARIKSLVHKTPLLSSTSLNVMSGRLLYFKCECLQKGGAFKFRGACNAVFSLSDEDASKGVVTHSSGNHAAALALAAKLRGIPSYIVIPKNAPTCKIENVKRYGGQVVWSEASVQSREEAADKVWQETGAIFIHPYNDGRILSGQGTISLEILEQAPHIDTLVVPISGGGLISGIALAAKSINPAIRILAAEPKGADDAAQSKAAGRIIRLPETNTIADGLRAFLGDFTWPVVRDLVEDIITVEDSEIIKAMKLCFEILKVVVEPSGAIGLAAVLSDTFQKNPSWKECNHIGIVVSGGNCKPYHLYVPPLILQYTRIFVRYFLCILVIEFIVLIFPSLLLPSLSLHSHFAGRFFLIAGKMVCISFSIFHTANAASGMAVHDDCKLKFQELKSKRSYRFIVFKIEEQQVVVDKLGGPSQSYEDFMASFPANECRYAVYDFDFTTNENCQKSKIIFVAWSPDSSKVRMKMVYASSKDRFKRELDGIQVDMQATDPSEMSLDLVKARAI
;
A
#
# COMPACT_ATOMS: atom_id res chain seq x y z
N MET A 1 10.05 -1.95 -61.42
CA MET A 1 8.78 -2.08 -60.64
C MET A 1 9.10 -2.84 -59.35
N GLU A 2 9.88 -2.42 -58.37
CA GLU A 2 10.28 -1.11 -57.83
C GLU A 2 9.12 -0.17 -57.49
N GLU A 3 8.07 -0.70 -56.86
CA GLU A 3 7.12 0.13 -56.10
C GLU A 3 6.41 -0.58 -54.93
N GLU A 4 6.83 -1.79 -54.53
CA GLU A 4 6.24 -2.50 -53.37
C GLU A 4 7.08 -2.47 -52.08
N SER A 5 8.25 -1.83 -52.06
CA SER A 5 9.17 -1.89 -50.90
C SER A 5 9.09 -0.71 -49.91
N LYS A 6 7.96 0.03 -49.85
CA LYS A 6 7.88 1.27 -49.06
C LYS A 6 6.68 1.43 -48.10
N ILE A 7 5.95 0.37 -47.76
CA ILE A 7 4.80 0.47 -46.84
C ILE A 7 4.90 -0.57 -45.71
N THR A 8 5.47 -0.17 -44.57
CA THR A 8 5.01 -0.53 -43.20
C THR A 8 5.89 0.22 -42.18
N LYS A 9 5.68 1.53 -42.02
CA LYS A 9 5.90 2.16 -40.70
C LYS A 9 4.65 1.87 -39.88
N GLY A 10 4.81 1.09 -38.80
CA GLY A 10 3.75 0.32 -38.15
C GLY A 10 2.62 1.13 -37.52
N LYS A 11 1.43 0.50 -37.47
CA LYS A 11 0.19 1.01 -36.86
C LYS A 11 0.32 1.40 -35.38
N TYR A 12 1.30 0.85 -34.67
CA TYR A 12 1.55 1.04 -33.24
C TYR A 12 3.03 1.39 -32.99
N ALA A 13 3.33 1.96 -31.82
CA ALA A 13 4.70 2.36 -31.44
C ALA A 13 5.65 1.19 -31.13
N ALA A 14 5.14 -0.04 -31.10
CA ALA A 14 5.89 -1.28 -30.92
C ALA A 14 5.18 -2.42 -31.66
N ASP A 15 5.92 -3.49 -31.98
CA ASP A 15 5.39 -4.68 -32.64
C ASP A 15 6.09 -5.96 -32.13
N ILE A 16 5.72 -7.11 -32.69
CA ILE A 16 6.31 -8.39 -32.27
C ILE A 16 7.82 -8.48 -32.56
N SER A 17 8.33 -7.80 -33.61
CA SER A 17 9.76 -7.78 -33.91
C SER A 17 10.51 -7.01 -32.84
N SER A 18 10.06 -5.79 -32.53
CA SER A 18 10.67 -4.95 -31.49
C SER A 18 10.62 -5.60 -30.11
N ILE A 19 9.55 -6.37 -29.82
CA ILE A 19 9.43 -7.15 -28.57
C ILE A 19 10.40 -8.33 -28.55
N LYS A 20 10.58 -9.06 -29.66
CA LYS A 20 11.57 -10.16 -29.74
C LYS A 20 13.00 -9.65 -29.61
N GLU A 21 13.30 -8.50 -30.23
CA GLU A 21 14.58 -7.81 -30.06
C GLU A 21 14.78 -7.37 -28.60
N ALA A 22 13.76 -6.81 -27.97
CA ALA A 22 13.81 -6.46 -26.56
C ALA A 22 14.07 -7.67 -25.67
N HIS A 23 13.38 -8.79 -25.93
CA HIS A 23 13.60 -10.05 -25.21
C HIS A 23 15.04 -10.53 -25.33
N ALA A 24 15.61 -10.54 -26.54
CA ALA A 24 17.00 -10.92 -26.75
C ALA A 24 17.97 -9.98 -26.01
N ARG A 25 17.74 -8.66 -26.10
CA ARG A 25 18.58 -7.62 -25.48
C ARG A 25 18.64 -7.73 -23.96
N ILE A 26 17.51 -8.00 -23.31
CA ILE A 26 17.41 -7.96 -21.83
C ILE A 26 17.57 -9.33 -21.17
N LYS A 27 17.61 -10.43 -21.94
CA LYS A 27 17.55 -11.82 -21.44
C LYS A 27 18.53 -12.14 -20.31
N SER A 28 19.77 -11.67 -20.38
CA SER A 28 20.80 -11.89 -19.36
C SER A 28 20.73 -10.92 -18.17
N LEU A 29 19.94 -9.85 -18.31
CA LEU A 29 19.87 -8.75 -17.36
C LEU A 29 18.64 -8.86 -16.46
N VAL A 30 17.54 -9.43 -16.94
CA VAL A 30 16.28 -9.61 -16.18
C VAL A 30 16.14 -11.03 -15.64
N HIS A 31 15.25 -11.22 -14.67
CA HIS A 31 14.82 -12.56 -14.27
C HIS A 31 13.70 -13.04 -15.20
N LYS A 32 13.79 -14.29 -15.67
CA LYS A 32 12.61 -15.01 -16.18
C LYS A 32 11.76 -15.40 -14.98
N THR A 33 10.74 -14.61 -14.71
CA THR A 33 9.94 -14.75 -13.47
C THR A 33 9.09 -16.02 -13.50
N PRO A 34 8.81 -16.64 -12.33
CA PRO A 34 7.99 -17.83 -12.28
C PRO A 34 6.53 -17.55 -12.64
N LEU A 35 5.86 -18.58 -13.12
CA LEU A 35 4.41 -18.62 -13.31
C LEU A 35 3.83 -19.55 -12.24
N LEU A 36 3.18 -18.98 -11.22
CA LEU A 36 2.60 -19.76 -10.12
C LEU A 36 1.15 -20.15 -10.41
N SER A 37 0.60 -21.09 -9.65
CA SER A 37 -0.81 -21.46 -9.68
C SER A 37 -1.29 -21.82 -8.27
N SER A 38 -2.59 -21.77 -8.02
CA SER A 38 -3.16 -22.19 -6.73
C SER A 38 -4.50 -22.89 -6.92
N THR A 39 -4.62 -24.13 -6.45
CA THR A 39 -5.88 -24.88 -6.47
C THR A 39 -6.97 -24.18 -5.67
N SER A 40 -6.64 -23.58 -4.52
CA SER A 40 -7.60 -22.81 -3.71
C SER A 40 -8.15 -21.60 -4.47
N LEU A 41 -7.28 -20.83 -5.14
CA LEU A 41 -7.74 -19.68 -5.94
C LEU A 41 -8.47 -20.10 -7.22
N ASN A 42 -8.14 -21.28 -7.75
CA ASN A 42 -8.89 -21.85 -8.87
C ASN A 42 -10.33 -22.18 -8.46
N VAL A 43 -10.51 -22.82 -7.30
CA VAL A 43 -11.85 -23.12 -6.75
C VAL A 43 -12.62 -21.83 -6.47
N MET A 44 -11.98 -20.82 -5.88
CA MET A 44 -12.62 -19.54 -5.58
C MET A 44 -13.09 -18.78 -6.83
N SER A 45 -12.31 -18.83 -7.90
CA SER A 45 -12.64 -18.14 -9.16
C SER A 45 -13.49 -18.99 -10.11
N GLY A 46 -13.57 -20.31 -9.87
CA GLY A 46 -14.14 -21.26 -10.82
C GLY A 46 -13.36 -21.37 -12.13
N ARG A 47 -12.07 -20.98 -12.14
CA ARG A 47 -11.18 -20.90 -13.32
C ARG A 47 -9.80 -21.45 -13.01
N LEU A 48 -8.97 -21.67 -14.03
CA LEU A 48 -7.56 -22.05 -13.86
C LEU A 48 -6.67 -20.81 -13.92
N LEU A 49 -6.12 -20.41 -12.78
CA LEU A 49 -5.36 -19.17 -12.63
C LEU A 49 -3.85 -19.41 -12.64
N TYR A 50 -3.15 -18.58 -13.42
CA TYR A 50 -1.70 -18.59 -13.56
C TYR A 50 -1.15 -17.20 -13.24
N PHE A 51 -0.25 -17.09 -12.27
CA PHE A 51 0.24 -15.81 -11.75
C PHE A 51 1.65 -15.54 -12.25
N LYS A 52 1.80 -14.57 -13.16
CA LYS A 52 3.11 -14.13 -13.65
C LYS A 52 3.73 -13.16 -12.65
N CYS A 53 4.70 -13.65 -11.88
CA CYS A 53 5.21 -12.96 -10.67
C CYS A 53 6.27 -11.90 -10.96
N GLU A 54 5.88 -10.80 -11.61
CA GLU A 54 6.76 -9.64 -11.83
C GLU A 54 7.10 -8.87 -10.55
N CYS A 55 6.42 -9.14 -9.43
CA CYS A 55 6.86 -8.77 -8.09
C CYS A 55 8.22 -9.36 -7.68
N LEU A 56 8.66 -10.44 -8.34
CA LEU A 56 9.98 -11.07 -8.14
C LEU A 56 11.03 -10.62 -9.18
N GLN A 57 10.68 -9.67 -10.04
CA GLN A 57 11.63 -9.07 -10.97
C GLN A 57 12.65 -8.20 -10.21
N LYS A 58 13.82 -7.96 -10.81
CA LYS A 58 14.78 -6.99 -10.28
C LYS A 58 14.13 -5.62 -10.11
N GLY A 59 14.43 -4.95 -9.00
CA GLY A 59 13.75 -3.71 -8.62
C GLY A 59 12.31 -3.90 -8.12
N GLY A 60 11.82 -5.13 -7.98
CA GLY A 60 10.54 -5.48 -7.34
C GLY A 60 9.30 -5.27 -8.21
N ALA A 61 9.46 -4.99 -9.51
CA ALA A 61 8.35 -4.79 -10.44
C ALA A 61 8.75 -4.99 -11.91
N PHE A 62 7.75 -5.17 -12.78
CA PHE A 62 7.93 -5.36 -14.23
C PHE A 62 8.69 -4.23 -14.94
N LYS A 63 8.68 -3.01 -14.37
CA LYS A 63 9.23 -1.79 -14.99
C LYS A 63 10.69 -1.95 -15.40
N PHE A 64 11.43 -2.83 -14.73
CA PHE A 64 12.81 -3.10 -15.07
C PHE A 64 13.00 -3.63 -16.50
N ARG A 65 12.03 -4.37 -17.05
CA ARG A 65 12.12 -4.89 -18.44
C ARG A 65 12.16 -3.77 -19.47
N GLY A 66 11.16 -2.88 -19.45
CA GLY A 66 11.12 -1.71 -20.32
C GLY A 66 12.27 -0.75 -20.09
N ALA A 67 12.62 -0.46 -18.83
CA ALA A 67 13.73 0.44 -18.52
C ALA A 67 15.07 -0.12 -19.03
N CYS A 68 15.33 -1.41 -18.79
CA CYS A 68 16.51 -2.10 -19.30
C CYS A 68 16.51 -2.11 -20.84
N ASN A 69 15.39 -2.41 -21.48
CA ASN A 69 15.30 -2.37 -22.93
C ASN A 69 15.60 -0.98 -23.49
N ALA A 70 14.96 0.06 -22.95
CA ALA A 70 15.14 1.44 -23.38
C ALA A 70 16.60 1.88 -23.20
N VAL A 71 17.17 1.66 -22.02
CA VAL A 71 18.56 2.00 -21.72
C VAL A 71 19.51 1.25 -22.64
N PHE A 72 19.43 -0.06 -22.79
CA PHE A 72 20.37 -0.85 -23.60
C PHE A 72 20.12 -0.75 -25.11
N SER A 73 19.04 -0.10 -25.55
CA SER A 73 18.79 0.20 -26.96
C SER A 73 19.42 1.50 -27.45
N LEU A 74 19.89 2.36 -26.54
CA LEU A 74 20.58 3.60 -26.91
C LEU A 74 21.91 3.30 -27.62
N SER A 75 22.29 4.16 -28.54
CA SER A 75 23.67 4.21 -29.05
C SER A 75 24.63 4.52 -27.89
N ASP A 76 25.92 4.19 -28.02
CA ASP A 76 26.89 4.54 -26.99
C ASP A 76 27.07 6.06 -26.86
N GLU A 77 26.91 6.81 -27.95
CA GLU A 77 26.91 8.27 -27.93
C GLU A 77 25.77 8.81 -27.06
N ASP A 78 24.53 8.35 -27.27
CA ASP A 78 23.39 8.82 -26.50
C ASP A 78 23.42 8.31 -25.06
N ALA A 79 23.89 7.08 -24.85
CA ALA A 79 24.03 6.52 -23.52
C ALA A 79 25.07 7.28 -22.68
N SER A 80 26.13 7.80 -23.29
CA SER A 80 27.16 8.59 -22.61
C SER A 80 26.62 9.89 -22.00
N LYS A 81 25.56 10.46 -22.61
CA LYS A 81 24.84 11.65 -22.12
C LYS A 81 23.98 11.34 -20.89
N GLY A 82 23.75 10.05 -20.59
CA GLY A 82 22.91 9.58 -19.49
C GLY A 82 21.42 9.55 -19.83
N VAL A 83 20.61 9.23 -18.84
CA VAL A 83 19.14 9.14 -18.98
C VAL A 83 18.41 9.94 -17.92
N VAL A 84 17.27 10.51 -18.27
CA VAL A 84 16.43 11.30 -17.35
C VAL A 84 14.98 10.81 -17.35
N THR A 85 14.32 10.86 -16.20
CA THR A 85 12.87 10.64 -16.09
C THR A 85 12.28 11.43 -14.94
N HIS A 86 10.97 11.69 -14.99
CA HIS A 86 10.21 12.20 -13.86
C HIS A 86 9.27 11.12 -13.30
N SER A 87 9.74 10.42 -12.27
CA SER A 87 8.93 9.42 -11.58
C SER A 87 9.35 9.32 -10.13
N SER A 88 8.39 9.15 -9.25
CA SER A 88 8.64 8.86 -7.85
C SER A 88 8.40 7.39 -7.50
N GLY A 89 8.17 6.50 -8.48
CA GLY A 89 7.69 5.13 -8.28
C GLY A 89 8.59 4.02 -8.83
N ASN A 90 7.99 2.87 -9.16
CA ASN A 90 8.71 1.69 -9.68
C ASN A 90 9.56 1.97 -10.93
N HIS A 91 9.16 2.94 -11.77
CA HIS A 91 9.94 3.33 -12.95
C HIS A 91 11.27 4.01 -12.59
N ALA A 92 11.29 4.85 -11.56
CA ALA A 92 12.49 5.54 -11.11
C ALA A 92 13.58 4.57 -10.67
N ALA A 93 13.21 3.60 -9.82
CA ALA A 93 14.12 2.56 -9.36
C ALA A 93 14.59 1.65 -10.52
N ALA A 94 13.67 1.30 -11.43
CA ALA A 94 13.99 0.50 -12.61
C ALA A 94 14.99 1.19 -13.55
N LEU A 95 14.80 2.50 -13.81
CA LEU A 95 15.70 3.27 -14.67
C LEU A 95 17.07 3.45 -14.03
N ALA A 96 17.12 3.77 -12.74
CA ALA A 96 18.38 3.87 -12.00
C ALA A 96 19.16 2.54 -12.03
N LEU A 97 18.47 1.41 -11.81
CA LEU A 97 19.11 0.08 -11.89
C LEU A 97 19.61 -0.23 -13.30
N ALA A 98 18.82 0.05 -14.34
CA ALA A 98 19.21 -0.18 -15.73
C ALA A 98 20.43 0.67 -16.12
N ALA A 99 20.45 1.95 -15.74
CA ALA A 99 21.57 2.86 -15.97
C ALA A 99 22.84 2.39 -15.24
N LYS A 100 22.72 1.97 -13.98
CA LYS A 100 23.83 1.38 -13.20
C LYS A 100 24.44 0.16 -13.89
N LEU A 101 23.61 -0.72 -14.45
CA LEU A 101 24.08 -1.91 -15.16
C LEU A 101 24.76 -1.58 -16.49
N ARG A 102 24.33 -0.51 -17.18
CA ARG A 102 25.01 -0.03 -18.39
C ARG A 102 26.27 0.82 -18.08
N GLY A 103 26.40 1.32 -16.86
CA GLY A 103 27.50 2.19 -16.46
C GLY A 103 27.33 3.66 -16.89
N ILE A 104 26.10 4.14 -16.96
CA ILE A 104 25.79 5.52 -17.40
C ILE A 104 25.08 6.33 -16.30
N PRO A 105 25.15 7.68 -16.35
CA PRO A 105 24.40 8.54 -15.43
C PRO A 105 22.88 8.33 -15.55
N SER A 106 22.18 8.41 -14.42
CA SER A 106 20.71 8.51 -14.41
C SER A 106 20.26 9.64 -13.50
N TYR A 107 19.39 10.49 -14.04
CA TYR A 107 18.82 11.65 -13.38
C TYR A 107 17.32 11.40 -13.14
N ILE A 108 16.93 11.34 -11.88
CA ILE A 108 15.57 11.00 -11.49
C ILE A 108 14.93 12.23 -10.85
N VAL A 109 14.00 12.85 -11.57
CA VAL A 109 13.22 13.98 -11.07
C VAL A 109 12.14 13.48 -10.12
N ILE A 110 12.23 13.87 -8.85
CA ILE A 110 11.35 13.44 -7.76
C ILE A 110 10.81 14.68 -7.03
N PRO A 111 9.49 14.75 -6.76
CA PRO A 111 8.94 15.85 -5.98
C PRO A 111 9.39 15.76 -4.52
N LYS A 112 9.61 16.92 -3.89
CA LYS A 112 10.10 17.00 -2.48
C LYS A 112 9.24 16.25 -1.46
N ASN A 113 7.95 16.05 -1.74
CA ASN A 113 7.02 15.32 -0.87
C ASN A 113 6.97 13.79 -1.14
N ALA A 114 7.84 13.25 -2.00
CA ALA A 114 7.84 11.83 -2.32
C ALA A 114 8.19 10.97 -1.09
N PRO A 115 7.58 9.78 -0.93
CA PRO A 115 7.88 8.91 0.20
C PRO A 115 9.36 8.47 0.25
N THR A 116 9.96 8.50 1.44
CA THR A 116 11.38 8.17 1.67
C THR A 116 11.78 6.81 1.10
N CYS A 117 10.94 5.78 1.23
CA CYS A 117 11.24 4.44 0.71
C CYS A 117 11.50 4.42 -0.82
N LYS A 118 10.86 5.33 -1.56
CA LYS A 118 10.99 5.39 -3.02
C LYS A 118 12.26 6.15 -3.41
N ILE A 119 12.62 7.18 -2.65
CA ILE A 119 13.90 7.91 -2.79
C ILE A 119 15.08 6.98 -2.48
N GLU A 120 14.98 6.18 -1.40
CA GLU A 120 16.02 5.24 -1.01
C GLU A 120 16.26 4.15 -2.06
N ASN A 121 15.23 3.68 -2.76
CA ASN A 121 15.40 2.75 -3.88
C ASN A 121 16.18 3.37 -5.04
N VAL A 122 15.95 4.65 -5.36
CA VAL A 122 16.71 5.35 -6.41
C VAL A 122 18.17 5.50 -6.02
N LYS A 123 18.43 5.96 -4.79
CA LYS A 123 19.79 6.11 -4.24
C LYS A 123 20.55 4.78 -4.18
N ARG A 124 19.88 3.69 -3.79
CA ARG A 124 20.46 2.32 -3.75
C ARG A 124 21.03 1.91 -5.10
N TYR A 125 20.42 2.35 -6.19
CA TYR A 125 20.87 2.05 -7.54
C TYR A 125 21.74 3.16 -8.15
N GLY A 126 22.19 4.14 -7.36
CA GLY A 126 23.09 5.21 -7.82
C GLY A 126 22.42 6.26 -8.71
N GLY A 127 21.09 6.34 -8.70
CA GLY A 127 20.37 7.39 -9.40
C GLY A 127 20.57 8.76 -8.74
N GLN A 128 20.86 9.77 -9.54
CA GLN A 128 21.00 11.15 -9.08
C GLN A 128 19.61 11.76 -8.93
N VAL A 129 19.24 12.10 -7.69
CA VAL A 129 17.92 12.68 -7.41
C VAL A 129 17.94 14.17 -7.74
N VAL A 130 17.05 14.58 -8.65
CA VAL A 130 16.79 15.97 -9.01
C VAL A 130 15.46 16.36 -8.37
N TRP A 131 15.45 17.39 -7.53
CA TRP A 131 14.26 17.78 -6.80
C TRP A 131 13.34 18.68 -7.62
N SER A 132 12.04 18.43 -7.54
CA SER A 132 11.00 19.31 -8.09
C SER A 132 9.95 19.66 -7.03
N GLU A 133 9.08 20.61 -7.35
CA GLU A 133 7.80 20.76 -6.65
C GLU A 133 6.82 19.65 -7.06
N ALA A 134 5.70 19.54 -6.35
CA ALA A 134 4.74 18.43 -6.54
C ALA A 134 3.95 18.49 -7.85
N SER A 135 3.84 19.67 -8.48
CA SER A 135 3.07 19.84 -9.71
C SER A 135 3.64 19.01 -10.87
N VAL A 136 2.79 18.66 -11.84
CA VAL A 136 3.25 17.98 -13.07
C VAL A 136 4.19 18.90 -13.85
N GLN A 137 3.79 20.16 -14.03
CA GLN A 137 4.59 21.17 -14.71
C GLN A 137 6.00 21.32 -14.10
N SER A 138 6.12 21.40 -12.77
CA SER A 138 7.44 21.54 -12.13
C SER A 138 8.35 20.33 -12.37
N ARG A 139 7.77 19.13 -12.49
CA ARG A 139 8.51 17.90 -12.80
C ARG A 139 9.00 17.89 -14.24
N GLU A 140 8.17 18.34 -15.17
CA GLU A 140 8.54 18.47 -16.58
C GLU A 140 9.64 19.52 -16.76
N GLU A 141 9.46 20.71 -16.19
CA GLU A 141 10.48 21.78 -16.23
C GLU A 141 11.82 21.35 -15.63
N ALA A 142 11.81 20.59 -14.52
CA ALA A 142 13.04 20.06 -13.93
C ALA A 142 13.70 18.99 -14.81
N ALA A 143 12.93 18.16 -15.50
CA ALA A 143 13.47 17.20 -16.46
C ALA A 143 14.06 17.90 -17.69
N ASP A 144 13.40 18.96 -18.19
CA ASP A 144 13.86 19.76 -19.31
C ASP A 144 15.17 20.48 -19.00
N LYS A 145 15.33 21.00 -17.78
CA LYS A 145 16.60 21.60 -17.32
C LYS A 145 17.75 20.58 -17.34
N VAL A 146 17.51 19.37 -16.83
CA VAL A 146 18.50 18.29 -16.88
C VAL A 146 18.87 17.95 -18.32
N TRP A 147 17.88 17.87 -19.22
CA TRP A 147 18.13 17.63 -20.63
C TRP A 147 18.97 18.75 -21.26
N GLN A 148 18.68 20.02 -20.98
CA GLN A 148 19.47 21.16 -21.46
C GLN A 148 20.91 21.16 -20.96
N GLU A 149 21.15 20.74 -19.71
CA GLU A 149 22.48 20.74 -19.09
C GLU A 149 23.34 19.54 -19.50
N THR A 150 22.73 18.37 -19.71
CA THR A 150 23.45 17.10 -19.84
C THR A 150 23.28 16.44 -21.21
N GLY A 151 22.23 16.78 -21.96
CA GLY A 151 21.79 16.04 -23.14
C GLY A 151 21.19 14.67 -22.82
N ALA A 152 20.90 14.37 -21.55
CA ALA A 152 20.38 13.06 -21.14
C ALA A 152 19.08 12.71 -21.85
N ILE A 153 18.95 11.45 -22.27
CA ILE A 153 17.78 11.00 -23.00
C ILE A 153 16.61 10.79 -22.05
N PHE A 154 15.49 11.46 -22.33
CA PHE A 154 14.26 11.26 -21.57
C PHE A 154 13.67 9.87 -21.83
N ILE A 155 13.45 9.10 -20.76
CA ILE A 155 12.83 7.77 -20.81
C ILE A 155 11.45 7.83 -20.13
N HIS A 156 10.40 7.84 -20.94
CA HIS A 156 9.02 7.92 -20.44
C HIS A 156 8.65 6.65 -19.65
N PRO A 157 7.90 6.74 -18.54
CA PRO A 157 7.50 5.57 -17.74
C PRO A 157 6.57 4.55 -18.41
N TYR A 158 6.01 4.87 -19.59
CA TYR A 158 5.02 4.05 -20.30
C TYR A 158 4.79 4.47 -21.76
N ASN A 159 4.85 5.75 -22.12
CA ASN A 159 4.53 6.24 -23.46
C ASN A 159 5.76 6.28 -24.40
N ASP A 160 6.48 5.15 -24.50
CA ASP A 160 7.70 5.02 -25.30
C ASP A 160 7.76 3.61 -25.92
N GLY A 161 7.95 3.52 -27.24
CA GLY A 161 7.97 2.24 -27.96
C GLY A 161 8.99 1.24 -27.42
N ARG A 162 10.14 1.70 -26.91
CA ARG A 162 11.16 0.85 -26.28
C ARG A 162 10.65 0.30 -24.95
N ILE A 163 9.92 1.11 -24.19
CA ILE A 163 9.31 0.69 -22.93
C ILE A 163 8.24 -0.37 -23.21
N LEU A 164 7.31 -0.10 -24.14
CA LEU A 164 6.28 -1.06 -24.57
C LEU A 164 6.91 -2.40 -25.00
N SER A 165 7.95 -2.32 -25.83
CA SER A 165 8.65 -3.51 -26.34
C SER A 165 9.25 -4.35 -25.22
N GLY A 166 9.89 -3.71 -24.24
CA GLY A 166 10.42 -4.40 -23.06
C GLY A 166 9.32 -5.01 -22.19
N GLN A 167 8.18 -4.34 -22.02
CA GLN A 167 7.08 -4.92 -21.24
C GLN A 167 6.43 -6.10 -21.95
N GLY A 168 6.37 -6.09 -23.28
CA GLY A 168 5.80 -7.19 -24.08
C GLY A 168 6.55 -8.51 -23.96
N THR A 169 7.82 -8.48 -23.49
CA THR A 169 8.59 -9.70 -23.20
C THR A 169 7.90 -10.60 -22.16
N ILE A 170 7.04 -10.03 -21.30
CA ILE A 170 6.25 -10.78 -20.32
C ILE A 170 5.33 -11.78 -21.02
N SER A 171 4.64 -11.39 -22.09
CA SER A 171 3.76 -12.30 -22.85
C SER A 171 4.53 -13.41 -23.53
N LEU A 172 5.74 -13.13 -24.05
CA LEU A 172 6.59 -14.17 -24.62
C LEU A 172 6.87 -15.25 -23.57
N GLU A 173 7.24 -14.84 -22.35
CA GLU A 173 7.49 -15.76 -21.26
C GLU A 173 6.23 -16.49 -20.80
N ILE A 174 5.09 -15.79 -20.66
CA ILE A 174 3.82 -16.42 -20.25
C ILE A 174 3.42 -17.53 -21.24
N LEU A 175 3.44 -17.23 -22.54
CA LEU A 175 3.00 -18.18 -23.57
C LEU A 175 4.01 -19.31 -23.80
N GLU A 176 5.29 -19.09 -23.49
CA GLU A 176 6.27 -20.17 -23.42
C GLU A 176 6.02 -21.08 -22.19
N GLN A 177 5.69 -20.49 -21.03
CA GLN A 177 5.49 -21.22 -19.77
C GLN A 177 4.14 -21.94 -19.69
N ALA A 178 3.10 -21.41 -20.33
CA ALA A 178 1.75 -21.95 -20.34
C ALA A 178 1.02 -21.59 -21.66
N PRO A 179 1.26 -22.36 -22.74
CA PRO A 179 0.73 -22.05 -24.08
C PRO A 179 -0.79 -22.18 -24.20
N HIS A 180 -1.43 -22.87 -23.24
CA HIS A 180 -2.88 -23.09 -23.18
C HIS A 180 -3.67 -21.94 -22.55
N ILE A 181 -3.01 -20.86 -22.10
CA ILE A 181 -3.69 -19.67 -21.58
C ILE A 181 -4.54 -19.03 -22.68
N ASP A 182 -5.83 -18.80 -22.37
CA ASP A 182 -6.80 -18.19 -23.29
C ASP A 182 -7.07 -16.71 -22.99
N THR A 183 -6.74 -16.25 -21.78
CA THR A 183 -7.05 -14.89 -21.31
C THR A 183 -5.92 -14.34 -20.47
N LEU A 184 -5.53 -13.08 -20.71
CA LEU A 184 -4.58 -12.34 -19.87
C LEU A 184 -5.27 -11.17 -19.18
N VAL A 185 -5.16 -11.10 -17.85
CA VAL A 185 -5.64 -9.99 -17.03
C VAL A 185 -4.45 -9.17 -16.56
N VAL A 186 -4.44 -7.89 -16.93
CA VAL A 186 -3.27 -7.02 -16.80
C VAL A 186 -3.65 -5.71 -16.08
N PRO A 187 -2.91 -5.29 -15.03
CA PRO A 187 -3.11 -3.98 -14.42
C PRO A 187 -2.92 -2.84 -15.44
N ILE A 188 -3.79 -1.83 -15.40
CA ILE A 188 -3.72 -0.66 -16.29
C ILE A 188 -3.60 0.65 -15.49
N SER A 189 -2.90 1.60 -16.11
CA SER A 189 -2.53 2.93 -15.65
C SER A 189 -2.28 3.70 -16.95
N GLY A 190 -1.09 4.27 -17.16
CA GLY A 190 -0.67 4.80 -18.46
C GLY A 190 -0.50 3.79 -19.61
N GLY A 191 -1.00 2.56 -19.51
CA GLY A 191 -1.15 1.63 -20.65
C GLY A 191 0.11 0.91 -21.16
N GLY A 192 1.32 1.28 -20.72
CA GLY A 192 2.57 0.72 -21.27
C GLY A 192 2.74 -0.80 -21.07
N LEU A 193 2.34 -1.33 -19.90
CA LEU A 193 2.39 -2.76 -19.59
C LEU A 193 1.44 -3.57 -20.49
N ILE A 194 0.15 -3.22 -20.43
CA ILE A 194 -0.89 -3.93 -21.18
C ILE A 194 -0.70 -3.81 -22.69
N SER A 195 -0.18 -2.67 -23.18
CA SER A 195 0.08 -2.49 -24.61
C SER A 195 1.16 -3.46 -25.11
N GLY A 196 2.29 -3.55 -24.41
CA GLY A 196 3.33 -4.51 -24.76
C GLY A 196 2.83 -5.95 -24.70
N ILE A 197 2.07 -6.27 -23.64
CA ILE A 197 1.51 -7.62 -23.45
C ILE A 197 0.53 -7.98 -24.57
N ALA A 198 -0.38 -7.07 -24.91
CA ALA A 198 -1.40 -7.26 -25.95
C ALA A 198 -0.76 -7.45 -27.33
N LEU A 199 0.21 -6.60 -27.69
CA LEU A 199 0.93 -6.70 -28.97
C LEU A 199 1.60 -8.06 -29.13
N ALA A 200 2.32 -8.54 -28.11
CA ALA A 200 2.98 -9.84 -28.16
C ALA A 200 1.97 -11.00 -28.19
N ALA A 201 0.99 -11.01 -27.29
CA ALA A 201 0.03 -12.09 -27.16
C ALA A 201 -0.83 -12.23 -28.42
N LYS A 202 -1.41 -11.14 -28.93
CA LYS A 202 -2.23 -11.14 -30.15
C LYS A 202 -1.45 -11.48 -31.41
N SER A 203 -0.15 -11.14 -31.46
CA SER A 203 0.70 -11.53 -32.59
C SER A 203 1.03 -13.03 -32.60
N ILE A 204 1.08 -13.67 -31.42
CA ILE A 204 1.34 -15.12 -31.30
C ILE A 204 0.04 -15.91 -31.48
N ASN A 205 -1.02 -15.49 -30.80
CA ASN A 205 -2.33 -16.09 -30.89
C ASN A 205 -3.40 -14.98 -30.78
N PRO A 206 -4.04 -14.59 -31.90
CA PRO A 206 -5.02 -13.51 -31.92
C PRO A 206 -6.30 -13.83 -31.13
N ALA A 207 -6.56 -15.11 -30.84
CA ALA A 207 -7.69 -15.55 -30.05
C ALA A 207 -7.53 -15.28 -28.54
N ILE A 208 -6.31 -15.04 -28.05
CA ILE A 208 -6.09 -14.74 -26.62
C ILE A 208 -6.81 -13.44 -26.27
N ARG A 209 -7.66 -13.47 -25.25
CA ARG A 209 -8.36 -12.29 -24.73
C ARG A 209 -7.44 -11.48 -23.83
N ILE A 210 -7.49 -10.16 -23.97
CA ILE A 210 -6.71 -9.24 -23.11
C ILE A 210 -7.70 -8.38 -22.35
N LEU A 211 -7.71 -8.52 -21.03
CA LEU A 211 -8.58 -7.75 -20.14
C LEU A 211 -7.70 -6.86 -19.25
N ALA A 212 -8.09 -5.60 -19.12
CA ALA A 212 -7.45 -4.69 -18.19
C ALA A 212 -8.11 -4.77 -16.81
N ALA A 213 -7.34 -4.48 -15.77
CA ALA A 213 -7.84 -4.30 -14.41
C ALA A 213 -7.43 -2.91 -13.90
N GLU A 214 -8.42 -2.08 -13.56
CA GLU A 214 -8.26 -0.67 -13.20
C GLU A 214 -8.98 -0.37 -11.87
N PRO A 215 -8.44 0.48 -10.99
CA PRO A 215 -9.16 0.86 -9.78
C PRO A 215 -10.31 1.80 -10.12
N LYS A 216 -11.47 1.62 -9.50
CA LYS A 216 -12.65 2.45 -9.77
C LYS A 216 -12.40 3.94 -9.48
N GLY A 217 -11.57 4.26 -8.50
CA GLY A 217 -11.20 5.64 -8.18
C GLY A 217 -10.18 6.28 -9.12
N ALA A 218 -9.75 5.58 -10.17
CA ALA A 218 -8.91 6.11 -11.25
C ALA A 218 -9.25 5.39 -12.57
N ASP A 219 -10.53 5.34 -12.93
CA ASP A 219 -11.08 4.56 -14.05
C ASP A 219 -10.97 5.25 -15.43
N ASP A 220 -9.89 6.01 -15.67
CA ASP A 220 -9.75 6.81 -16.87
C ASP A 220 -9.62 5.97 -18.14
N ALA A 221 -9.00 4.79 -18.08
CA ALA A 221 -8.90 3.93 -19.24
C ALA A 221 -10.26 3.31 -19.58
N ALA A 222 -11.04 2.88 -18.58
CA ALA A 222 -12.40 2.39 -18.77
C ALA A 222 -13.29 3.46 -19.43
N GLN A 223 -13.26 4.70 -18.92
CA GLN A 223 -13.97 5.83 -19.52
C GLN A 223 -13.47 6.14 -20.94
N SER A 224 -12.16 6.07 -21.17
CA SER A 224 -11.57 6.28 -22.49
C SER A 224 -12.05 5.24 -23.50
N LYS A 225 -12.07 3.96 -23.10
CA LYS A 225 -12.53 2.83 -23.92
C LYS A 225 -13.99 3.01 -24.32
N ALA A 226 -14.86 3.39 -23.38
CA ALA A 226 -16.26 3.67 -23.65
C ALA A 226 -16.46 4.90 -24.55
N ALA A 227 -15.65 5.95 -24.36
CA ALA A 227 -15.74 7.20 -25.12
C ALA A 227 -15.08 7.17 -26.50
N GLY A 228 -14.26 6.15 -26.79
CA GLY A 228 -13.49 6.06 -28.04
C GLY A 228 -12.36 7.08 -28.18
N ARG A 229 -11.98 7.77 -27.09
CA ARG A 229 -10.88 8.75 -27.03
C ARG A 229 -10.29 8.83 -25.62
N ILE A 230 -9.07 9.35 -25.48
CA ILE A 230 -8.45 9.55 -24.16
C ILE A 230 -9.28 10.52 -23.32
N ILE A 231 -9.62 10.08 -22.11
CA ILE A 231 -10.26 10.84 -21.04
C ILE A 231 -9.24 11.02 -19.91
N ARG A 232 -9.26 12.19 -19.27
CA ARG A 232 -8.48 12.47 -18.06
C ARG A 232 -9.44 12.84 -16.94
N LEU A 233 -9.15 12.33 -15.75
CA LEU A 233 -9.91 12.65 -14.54
C LEU A 233 -9.34 13.90 -13.86
N PRO A 234 -10.18 14.73 -13.22
CA PRO A 234 -9.70 15.86 -12.45
C PRO A 234 -8.88 15.42 -11.22
N GLU A 235 -9.21 14.26 -10.64
CA GLU A 235 -8.53 13.67 -9.49
C GLU A 235 -8.63 12.14 -9.55
N THR A 236 -7.66 11.47 -8.91
CA THR A 236 -7.65 10.01 -8.73
C THR A 236 -7.59 9.68 -7.24
N ASN A 237 -8.40 8.74 -6.76
CA ASN A 237 -8.42 8.31 -5.37
C ASN A 237 -8.45 6.78 -5.23
N THR A 238 -7.29 6.19 -4.99
CA THR A 238 -7.15 4.72 -4.83
C THR A 238 -5.88 4.35 -4.07
N ILE A 239 -5.90 3.27 -3.29
CA ILE A 239 -4.69 2.70 -2.69
C ILE A 239 -3.69 2.15 -3.71
N ALA A 240 -4.11 1.89 -4.95
CA ALA A 240 -3.25 1.41 -6.03
C ALA A 240 -2.40 2.55 -6.61
N ASP A 241 -1.34 2.92 -5.88
CA ASP A 241 -0.52 4.09 -6.17
C ASP A 241 0.18 4.07 -7.54
N GLY A 242 0.40 2.88 -8.11
CA GLY A 242 0.95 2.69 -9.46
C GLY A 242 -0.06 2.86 -10.59
N LEU A 243 -1.36 2.94 -10.27
CA LEU A 243 -2.49 2.92 -11.21
C LEU A 243 -3.26 4.24 -11.22
N ARG A 244 -2.52 5.36 -11.14
CA ARG A 244 -3.09 6.73 -11.09
C ARG A 244 -2.68 7.62 -12.27
N ALA A 245 -2.12 7.04 -13.34
CA ALA A 245 -1.68 7.78 -14.51
C ALA A 245 -2.63 7.56 -15.67
N PHE A 246 -2.77 8.57 -16.52
CA PHE A 246 -3.62 8.52 -17.71
C PHE A 246 -2.93 7.82 -18.88
N LEU A 247 -3.74 7.25 -19.78
CA LEU A 247 -3.26 6.69 -21.05
C LEU A 247 -2.49 7.72 -21.89
N GLY A 248 -1.41 7.26 -22.54
CA GLY A 248 -0.62 8.07 -23.48
C GLY A 248 -0.89 7.72 -24.94
N ASP A 249 -0.49 8.62 -25.84
CA ASP A 249 -0.78 8.54 -27.29
C ASP A 249 -0.25 7.29 -27.99
N PHE A 250 0.82 6.66 -27.47
CA PHE A 250 1.35 5.40 -28.02
C PHE A 250 0.66 4.17 -27.46
N THR A 251 0.04 4.31 -26.29
CA THR A 251 -0.63 3.19 -25.59
C THR A 251 -2.12 3.13 -25.91
N TRP A 252 -2.78 4.28 -26.08
CA TRP A 252 -4.21 4.35 -26.38
C TRP A 252 -4.61 3.58 -27.64
N PRO A 253 -3.92 3.71 -28.80
CA PRO A 253 -4.28 2.95 -29.99
C PRO A 253 -4.24 1.43 -29.77
N VAL A 254 -3.29 0.94 -28.97
CA VAL A 254 -3.19 -0.48 -28.63
C VAL A 254 -4.31 -0.90 -27.68
N VAL A 255 -4.60 -0.11 -26.66
CA VAL A 255 -5.70 -0.36 -25.72
C VAL A 255 -7.05 -0.33 -26.45
N ARG A 256 -7.27 0.64 -27.33
CA ARG A 256 -8.50 0.75 -28.14
C ARG A 256 -8.71 -0.46 -29.04
N ASP A 257 -7.65 -0.97 -29.68
CA ASP A 257 -7.79 -1.99 -30.72
C ASP A 257 -7.65 -3.43 -30.20
N LEU A 258 -6.78 -3.68 -29.21
CA LEU A 258 -6.35 -5.03 -28.83
C LEU A 258 -6.77 -5.48 -27.42
N VAL A 259 -7.14 -4.53 -26.55
CA VAL A 259 -7.72 -4.84 -25.23
C VAL A 259 -9.22 -5.02 -25.41
N GLU A 260 -9.76 -6.14 -24.97
CA GLU A 260 -11.16 -6.50 -25.18
C GLU A 260 -12.07 -5.69 -24.25
N ASP A 261 -11.73 -5.61 -22.97
CA ASP A 261 -12.50 -4.86 -21.98
C ASP A 261 -11.64 -4.44 -20.78
N ILE A 262 -12.18 -3.55 -19.95
CA ILE A 262 -11.53 -2.99 -18.76
C ILE A 262 -12.42 -3.21 -17.54
N ILE A 263 -11.94 -4.04 -16.62
CA ILE A 263 -12.63 -4.38 -15.38
C ILE A 263 -12.23 -3.38 -14.30
N THR A 264 -13.21 -2.63 -13.79
CA THR A 264 -12.99 -1.74 -12.65
C THR A 264 -13.30 -2.45 -11.33
N VAL A 265 -12.45 -2.24 -10.33
CA VAL A 265 -12.62 -2.81 -8.98
C VAL A 265 -12.42 -1.77 -7.89
N GLU A 266 -13.11 -1.97 -6.77
CA GLU A 266 -13.00 -1.13 -5.58
C GLU A 266 -11.71 -1.42 -4.81
N ASP A 267 -11.18 -0.43 -4.09
CA ASP A 267 -9.99 -0.60 -3.23
C ASP A 267 -10.16 -1.72 -2.19
N SER A 268 -11.38 -1.94 -1.72
CA SER A 268 -11.68 -3.04 -0.78
C SER A 268 -11.49 -4.42 -1.41
N GLU A 269 -11.71 -4.57 -2.71
CA GLU A 269 -11.47 -5.80 -3.47
C GLU A 269 -9.97 -5.99 -3.71
N ILE A 270 -9.24 -4.90 -3.99
CA ILE A 270 -7.78 -4.91 -4.09
C ILE A 270 -7.15 -5.39 -2.77
N ILE A 271 -7.59 -4.88 -1.62
CA ILE A 271 -7.10 -5.31 -0.30
C ILE A 271 -7.35 -6.81 -0.07
N LYS A 272 -8.55 -7.29 -0.41
CA LYS A 272 -8.87 -8.73 -0.31
C LYS A 272 -7.94 -9.56 -1.20
N ALA A 273 -7.69 -9.14 -2.43
CA ALA A 273 -6.78 -9.82 -3.34
C ALA A 273 -5.33 -9.81 -2.83
N MET A 274 -4.84 -8.69 -2.28
CA MET A 274 -3.52 -8.63 -1.64
C MET A 274 -3.41 -9.65 -0.51
N LYS A 275 -4.43 -9.74 0.34
CA LYS A 275 -4.48 -10.71 1.44
C LYS A 275 -4.41 -12.15 0.91
N LEU A 276 -5.15 -12.47 -0.15
CA LEU A 276 -5.12 -13.80 -0.78
C LEU A 276 -3.75 -14.12 -1.39
N CYS A 277 -3.10 -13.16 -2.07
CA CYS A 277 -1.73 -13.34 -2.55
C CYS A 277 -0.76 -13.67 -1.40
N PHE A 278 -0.90 -12.99 -0.27
CA PHE A 278 -0.05 -13.24 0.89
C PHE A 278 -0.38 -14.58 1.58
N GLU A 279 -1.65 -14.85 1.87
CA GLU A 279 -2.07 -16.01 2.66
C GLU A 279 -2.06 -17.31 1.86
N ILE A 280 -2.34 -17.26 0.56
CA ILE A 280 -2.47 -18.47 -0.27
C ILE A 280 -1.25 -18.65 -1.16
N LEU A 281 -0.87 -17.63 -1.95
CA LEU A 281 0.28 -17.73 -2.85
C LEU A 281 1.62 -17.60 -2.11
N LYS A 282 1.63 -17.06 -0.89
CA LYS A 282 2.84 -16.72 -0.12
C LYS A 282 3.71 -15.68 -0.84
N VAL A 283 3.07 -14.81 -1.61
CA VAL A 283 3.72 -13.76 -2.39
C VAL A 283 3.35 -12.40 -1.82
N VAL A 284 4.37 -11.58 -1.55
CA VAL A 284 4.22 -10.18 -1.16
C VAL A 284 3.97 -9.34 -2.41
N VAL A 285 2.83 -8.66 -2.45
CA VAL A 285 2.38 -7.85 -3.59
C VAL A 285 2.04 -6.44 -3.14
N GLU A 286 2.29 -5.44 -3.99
CA GLU A 286 1.75 -4.10 -3.80
C GLU A 286 0.27 -4.03 -4.25
N PRO A 287 -0.53 -3.04 -3.82
CA PRO A 287 -1.94 -2.96 -4.19
C PRO A 287 -2.17 -2.99 -5.71
N SER A 288 -1.34 -2.23 -6.45
CA SER A 288 -1.34 -2.20 -7.91
C SER A 288 -1.08 -3.57 -8.54
N GLY A 289 -0.28 -4.43 -7.90
CA GLY A 289 0.05 -5.78 -8.39
C GLY A 289 -1.02 -6.82 -8.07
N ALA A 290 -1.91 -6.56 -7.13
CA ALA A 290 -2.99 -7.48 -6.74
C ALA A 290 -4.27 -7.30 -7.58
N ILE A 291 -4.39 -6.18 -8.31
CA ILE A 291 -5.65 -5.79 -8.95
C ILE A 291 -6.14 -6.81 -10.00
N GLY A 292 -5.24 -7.51 -10.68
CA GLY A 292 -5.64 -8.55 -11.65
C GLY A 292 -6.37 -9.71 -10.98
N LEU A 293 -5.97 -10.12 -9.78
CA LEU A 293 -6.70 -11.12 -8.99
C LEU A 293 -8.02 -10.55 -8.47
N ALA A 294 -8.03 -9.28 -8.04
CA ALA A 294 -9.27 -8.62 -7.61
C ALA A 294 -10.30 -8.59 -8.75
N ALA A 295 -9.88 -8.25 -9.98
CA ALA A 295 -10.73 -8.24 -11.15
C ALA A 295 -11.35 -9.61 -11.43
N VAL A 296 -10.55 -10.68 -11.44
CA VAL A 296 -11.04 -12.05 -11.70
C VAL A 296 -12.01 -12.54 -10.61
N LEU A 297 -11.82 -12.12 -9.36
CA LEU A 297 -12.71 -12.50 -8.25
C LEU A 297 -13.93 -11.58 -8.11
N SER A 298 -13.99 -10.46 -8.81
CA SER A 298 -15.08 -9.50 -8.72
C SER A 298 -16.39 -10.08 -9.28
N ASP A 299 -17.51 -9.59 -8.77
CA ASP A 299 -18.83 -9.91 -9.31
C ASP A 299 -18.97 -9.47 -10.76
N THR A 300 -18.36 -8.33 -11.12
CA THR A 300 -18.29 -7.83 -12.49
C THR A 300 -17.70 -8.88 -13.43
N PHE A 301 -16.64 -9.57 -13.01
CA PHE A 301 -16.07 -10.65 -13.81
C PHE A 301 -16.90 -11.92 -13.79
N GLN A 302 -17.24 -12.40 -12.58
CA GLN A 302 -17.86 -13.70 -12.38
C GLN A 302 -19.25 -13.81 -13.00
N LYS A 303 -20.00 -12.70 -13.05
CA LYS A 303 -21.39 -12.68 -13.55
C LYS A 303 -21.49 -12.25 -15.02
N ASN A 304 -20.40 -11.84 -15.66
CA ASN A 304 -20.43 -11.37 -17.03
C ASN A 304 -20.46 -12.55 -18.03
N PRO A 305 -21.54 -12.70 -18.82
CA PRO A 305 -21.66 -13.81 -19.77
C PRO A 305 -20.57 -13.80 -20.85
N SER A 306 -20.02 -12.64 -21.19
CA SER A 306 -18.97 -12.49 -22.20
C SER A 306 -17.65 -13.17 -21.81
N TRP A 307 -17.43 -13.41 -20.52
CA TRP A 307 -16.20 -14.00 -19.97
C TRP A 307 -16.43 -15.40 -19.39
N LYS A 308 -17.58 -16.01 -19.68
CA LYS A 308 -17.88 -17.39 -19.26
C LYS A 308 -16.88 -18.40 -19.82
N GLU A 309 -16.40 -18.16 -21.05
CA GLU A 309 -15.45 -19.03 -21.76
C GLU A 309 -13.97 -18.76 -21.42
N CYS A 310 -13.67 -17.73 -20.60
CA CYS A 310 -12.31 -17.48 -20.14
C CYS A 310 -11.95 -18.54 -19.09
N ASN A 311 -11.22 -19.60 -19.45
CA ASN A 311 -10.99 -20.77 -18.60
C ASN A 311 -9.59 -20.79 -17.99
N HIS A 312 -8.57 -20.54 -18.80
CA HIS A 312 -7.16 -20.50 -18.42
C HIS A 312 -6.65 -19.06 -18.41
N ILE A 313 -6.63 -18.46 -17.22
CA ILE A 313 -6.40 -17.03 -17.04
C ILE A 313 -4.99 -16.77 -16.51
N GLY A 314 -4.17 -16.08 -17.30
CA GLY A 314 -2.91 -15.51 -16.87
C GLY A 314 -3.11 -14.15 -16.20
N ILE A 315 -2.71 -14.01 -14.94
CA ILE A 315 -2.79 -12.80 -14.14
C ILE A 315 -1.38 -12.23 -13.97
N VAL A 316 -1.19 -10.97 -14.34
CA VAL A 316 0.10 -10.28 -14.16
C VAL A 316 0.18 -9.67 -12.77
N VAL A 317 1.06 -10.23 -11.92
CA VAL A 317 1.35 -9.68 -10.59
C VAL A 317 2.47 -8.65 -10.72
N SER A 318 2.09 -7.41 -11.05
CA SER A 318 3.00 -6.41 -11.63
C SER A 318 4.15 -5.93 -10.71
N GLY A 319 3.98 -5.99 -9.39
CA GLY A 319 4.99 -5.48 -8.46
C GLY A 319 4.72 -5.83 -7.00
N GLY A 320 5.78 -5.69 -6.18
CA GLY A 320 5.80 -6.01 -4.76
C GLY A 320 6.29 -4.86 -3.86
N ASN A 321 6.51 -3.67 -4.43
CA ASN A 321 7.13 -2.52 -3.74
C ASN A 321 6.13 -1.75 -2.87
N CYS A 322 5.66 -2.38 -1.80
CA CYS A 322 4.82 -1.73 -0.78
C CYS A 322 5.63 -1.39 0.48
N LYS A 323 5.21 -0.37 1.23
CA LYS A 323 5.80 -0.10 2.54
C LYS A 323 5.38 -1.22 3.51
N PRO A 324 6.24 -1.63 4.47
CA PRO A 324 5.95 -2.72 5.39
C PRO A 324 4.59 -2.58 6.11
N TYR A 325 4.15 -1.34 6.39
CA TYR A 325 2.86 -1.12 7.03
C TYR A 325 1.63 -1.37 6.16
N HIS A 326 1.76 -1.34 4.83
CA HIS A 326 0.68 -1.78 3.94
C HIS A 326 0.54 -3.31 3.91
N LEU A 327 1.54 -4.06 4.38
CA LEU A 327 1.46 -5.51 4.60
C LEU A 327 0.86 -5.86 5.96
N TYR A 328 0.84 -4.92 6.91
CA TYR A 328 0.18 -5.08 8.20
C TYR A 328 -1.33 -4.88 8.03
N VAL A 329 -2.01 -5.89 7.49
CA VAL A 329 -3.48 -5.98 7.54
C VAL A 329 -3.88 -6.10 9.03
N PRO A 330 -4.67 -5.16 9.60
CA PRO A 330 -4.89 -5.08 11.05
C PRO A 330 -5.47 -6.33 11.78
N PRO A 331 -6.22 -7.28 11.17
CA PRO A 331 -6.69 -8.43 11.94
C PRO A 331 -5.58 -9.46 12.22
N LEU A 332 -4.46 -9.45 11.48
CA LEU A 332 -3.48 -10.54 11.50
C LEU A 332 -2.59 -10.56 12.76
N ILE A 333 -2.39 -9.42 13.43
CA ILE A 333 -1.50 -9.36 14.60
C ILE A 333 -2.13 -10.00 15.84
N LEU A 334 -3.45 -9.91 16.06
CA LEU A 334 -4.07 -10.51 17.25
C LEU A 334 -4.05 -12.05 17.24
N GLN A 335 -3.98 -12.68 16.06
CA GLN A 335 -3.97 -14.15 15.95
C GLN A 335 -2.55 -14.73 15.89
N TYR A 336 -1.62 -14.11 15.14
CA TYR A 336 -0.29 -14.68 14.95
C TYR A 336 0.72 -14.32 16.04
N THR A 337 0.63 -13.15 16.70
CA THR A 337 1.51 -12.90 17.86
C THR A 337 1.24 -13.88 19.01
N ARG A 338 0.00 -14.37 19.16
CA ARG A 338 -0.33 -15.41 20.15
C ARG A 338 0.26 -16.80 19.82
N ILE A 339 0.50 -17.11 18.55
CA ILE A 339 1.01 -18.42 18.11
C ILE A 339 2.54 -18.40 18.01
N PHE A 340 3.12 -17.36 17.42
CA PHE A 340 4.57 -17.26 17.24
C PHE A 340 5.30 -17.06 18.58
N VAL A 341 4.74 -16.26 19.50
CA VAL A 341 5.32 -16.08 20.85
C VAL A 341 5.22 -17.38 21.67
N ARG A 342 4.16 -18.19 21.48
CA ARG A 342 4.03 -19.49 22.15
C ARG A 342 5.05 -20.52 21.64
N TYR A 343 5.26 -20.60 20.34
CA TYR A 343 6.23 -21.54 19.76
C TYR A 343 7.68 -21.15 20.08
N PHE A 344 8.00 -19.86 20.05
CA PHE A 344 9.35 -19.39 20.34
C PHE A 344 9.70 -19.51 21.83
N LEU A 345 8.74 -19.29 22.74
CA LEU A 345 8.95 -19.58 24.17
C LEU A 345 9.10 -21.09 24.45
N CYS A 346 8.34 -21.95 23.78
CA CYS A 346 8.48 -23.40 23.96
C CYS A 346 9.86 -23.91 23.53
N ILE A 347 10.41 -23.41 22.41
CA ILE A 347 11.74 -23.81 21.94
C ILE A 347 12.83 -23.31 22.89
N LEU A 348 12.75 -22.05 23.35
CA LEU A 348 13.70 -21.50 24.31
C LEU A 348 13.65 -22.22 25.66
N VAL A 349 12.47 -22.61 26.14
CA VAL A 349 12.33 -23.36 27.41
C VAL A 349 12.88 -24.79 27.27
N ILE A 350 12.70 -25.45 26.12
CA ILE A 350 13.25 -26.78 25.86
C ILE A 350 14.79 -26.73 25.79
N GLU A 351 15.38 -25.75 25.10
CA GLU A 351 16.84 -25.59 25.07
C GLU A 351 17.43 -25.23 26.45
N PHE A 352 16.71 -24.41 27.24
CA PHE A 352 17.17 -24.04 28.59
C PHE A 352 17.10 -25.22 29.59
N ILE A 353 16.11 -26.11 29.47
CA ILE A 353 16.00 -27.32 30.30
C ILE A 353 17.10 -28.33 29.94
N VAL A 354 17.42 -28.49 28.65
CA VAL A 354 18.49 -29.38 28.17
C VAL A 354 19.88 -28.89 28.62
N LEU A 355 20.09 -27.57 28.73
CA LEU A 355 21.36 -26.98 29.19
C LEU A 355 21.55 -27.01 30.71
N ILE A 356 20.47 -26.96 31.51
CA ILE A 356 20.55 -26.91 32.98
C ILE A 356 20.50 -28.30 33.63
N PHE A 357 19.85 -29.28 33.01
CA PHE A 357 19.73 -30.65 33.56
C PHE A 357 20.10 -31.72 32.52
N PRO A 358 21.40 -31.98 32.26
CA PRO A 358 21.82 -33.01 31.32
C PRO A 358 21.51 -34.45 31.80
N SER A 359 21.25 -34.63 33.09
CA SER A 359 21.05 -35.92 33.75
C SER A 359 19.61 -36.45 33.74
N LEU A 360 18.66 -35.74 33.10
CA LEU A 360 17.26 -36.18 32.96
C LEU A 360 17.01 -37.06 31.73
N LEU A 361 18.05 -37.40 30.97
CA LEU A 361 18.00 -38.43 29.94
C LEU A 361 18.28 -39.81 30.57
N LEU A 362 17.22 -40.51 30.92
CA LEU A 362 17.26 -41.97 31.05
C LEU A 362 16.41 -42.64 29.97
N PRO A 363 16.84 -43.80 29.44
CA PRO A 363 16.19 -44.49 28.35
C PRO A 363 15.15 -45.49 28.89
N SER A 364 13.92 -45.47 28.39
CA SER A 364 13.06 -46.65 28.15
C SER A 364 11.56 -46.30 28.10
N LEU A 365 10.83 -47.16 27.36
CA LEU A 365 9.38 -47.48 27.44
C LEU A 365 8.37 -46.77 26.52
N SER A 366 8.03 -47.53 25.46
CA SER A 366 6.73 -47.88 24.87
C SER A 366 5.47 -47.02 25.08
N LEU A 367 4.82 -46.74 23.94
CA LEU A 367 3.37 -46.69 23.65
C LEU A 367 2.40 -46.97 24.83
N HIS A 368 1.53 -46.01 25.19
CA HIS A 368 0.07 -45.97 24.89
C HIS A 368 -0.69 -44.91 25.72
N SER A 369 -1.66 -44.26 25.05
CA SER A 369 -2.98 -43.75 25.50
C SER A 369 -3.13 -42.67 26.60
N HIS A 370 -3.93 -41.66 26.23
CA HIS A 370 -4.91 -40.87 27.00
C HIS A 370 -4.54 -40.31 28.38
N PHE A 371 -4.58 -38.97 28.53
CA PHE A 371 -5.60 -38.29 29.35
C PHE A 371 -5.56 -36.76 29.19
N ALA A 372 -6.75 -36.17 29.35
CA ALA A 372 -7.05 -34.76 29.33
C ALA A 372 -6.71 -34.06 30.67
N GLY A 373 -6.55 -32.73 30.61
CA GLY A 373 -7.01 -31.85 31.69
C GLY A 373 -5.98 -31.01 32.44
N ARG A 374 -6.19 -29.69 32.35
CA ARG A 374 -5.84 -28.62 33.31
C ARG A 374 -4.36 -28.31 33.53
N PHE A 375 -3.94 -27.11 33.10
CA PHE A 375 -2.96 -26.33 33.86
C PHE A 375 -3.40 -24.87 33.99
N PHE A 376 -3.31 -24.40 35.24
CA PHE A 376 -3.72 -23.13 35.81
C PHE A 376 -2.72 -22.02 35.47
N LEU A 377 -3.21 -20.78 35.37
CA LEU A 377 -2.41 -19.55 35.30
C LEU A 377 -1.56 -19.35 36.55
N ILE A 378 -0.30 -18.93 36.38
CA ILE A 378 0.30 -17.84 37.19
C ILE A 378 1.13 -16.96 36.24
N ALA A 379 0.82 -15.66 36.22
CA ALA A 379 1.43 -14.65 35.38
C ALA A 379 2.68 -14.03 36.05
N GLY A 380 3.77 -13.87 35.30
CA GLY A 380 4.94 -13.08 35.67
C GLY A 380 5.27 -12.10 34.54
N LYS A 381 5.31 -10.81 34.89
CA LYS A 381 5.50 -9.64 34.01
C LYS A 381 6.70 -9.78 33.06
N MET A 382 6.50 -9.44 31.78
CA MET A 382 7.61 -9.04 30.90
C MET A 382 7.21 -7.77 30.13
N VAL A 383 8.03 -6.74 30.33
CA VAL A 383 7.92 -5.40 29.78
C VAL A 383 8.12 -5.44 28.27
N CYS A 384 7.14 -4.96 27.51
CA CYS A 384 7.25 -4.77 26.06
C CYS A 384 7.37 -3.27 25.78
N ILE A 385 8.46 -2.90 25.12
CA ILE A 385 8.75 -1.54 24.66
C ILE A 385 7.93 -1.31 23.39
N SER A 386 6.87 -0.50 23.48
CA SER A 386 5.98 -0.16 22.37
C SER A 386 6.50 1.04 21.59
N PHE A 387 6.83 0.86 20.31
CA PHE A 387 6.95 1.93 19.33
C PHE A 387 5.62 2.09 18.57
N SER A 388 5.06 3.29 18.61
CA SER A 388 3.72 3.64 18.10
C SER A 388 3.82 4.39 16.77
N ILE A 389 3.19 3.89 15.69
CA ILE A 389 2.81 4.69 14.49
C ILE A 389 1.43 4.22 13.94
N PHE A 390 0.41 5.07 14.10
CA PHE A 390 -0.59 5.62 13.13
C PHE A 390 -0.89 4.86 11.80
N HIS A 391 -2.10 4.75 11.21
CA HIS A 391 -3.47 5.22 11.49
C HIS A 391 -4.49 4.51 10.53
N THR A 392 -5.69 4.22 11.06
CA THR A 392 -7.07 4.10 10.51
C THR A 392 -7.43 3.46 9.17
N ALA A 393 -8.28 2.42 9.29
CA ALA A 393 -9.38 2.09 8.38
C ALA A 393 -10.68 2.81 8.81
N ASN A 394 -11.51 3.19 7.82
CA ASN A 394 -12.80 3.87 8.01
C ASN A 394 -13.99 2.90 8.08
N ALA A 395 -14.86 3.08 9.08
CA ALA A 395 -16.29 3.36 8.87
C ALA A 395 -16.95 3.77 10.21
N ALA A 396 -17.96 4.65 10.10
CA ALA A 396 -18.75 5.32 11.14
C ALA A 396 -18.10 6.56 11.80
N SER A 397 -18.55 7.74 11.37
CA SER A 397 -18.11 9.12 11.69
C SER A 397 -16.79 9.56 11.04
N GLY A 398 -16.88 10.36 9.96
CA GLY A 398 -15.72 10.91 9.22
C GLY A 398 -14.95 12.01 9.95
N MET A 399 -14.82 11.91 11.27
CA MET A 399 -14.20 12.95 12.11
C MET A 399 -12.69 12.74 12.17
N ALA A 400 -11.89 13.51 11.41
CA ALA A 400 -10.43 13.40 11.44
C ALA A 400 -9.87 13.80 12.82
N VAL A 401 -8.65 13.39 13.16
CA VAL A 401 -7.97 13.79 14.41
C VAL A 401 -6.61 14.34 14.00
N HIS A 402 -6.29 15.56 14.42
CA HIS A 402 -4.99 16.17 14.15
C HIS A 402 -3.88 15.43 14.88
N ASP A 403 -2.73 15.24 14.24
CA ASP A 403 -1.63 14.43 14.77
C ASP A 403 -1.11 14.97 16.12
N ASP A 404 -1.16 16.30 16.29
CA ASP A 404 -0.80 16.98 17.54
C ASP A 404 -1.62 16.49 18.75
N CYS A 405 -2.88 16.09 18.57
CA CYS A 405 -3.71 15.61 19.68
C CYS A 405 -3.10 14.38 20.34
N LYS A 406 -2.55 13.46 19.53
CA LYS A 406 -1.92 12.23 20.02
C LYS A 406 -0.53 12.49 20.57
N LEU A 407 0.24 13.36 19.93
CA LEU A 407 1.56 13.76 20.41
C LEU A 407 1.44 14.37 21.82
N LYS A 408 0.53 15.32 22.01
CA LYS A 408 0.30 15.96 23.32
C LYS A 408 -0.23 14.97 24.36
N PHE A 409 -1.11 14.06 23.97
CA PHE A 409 -1.56 13.00 24.88
C PHE A 409 -0.42 12.07 25.33
N GLN A 410 0.48 11.70 24.42
CA GLN A 410 1.67 10.90 24.76
C GLN A 410 2.63 11.66 25.71
N GLU A 411 2.77 12.98 25.54
CA GLU A 411 3.53 13.85 26.44
C GLU A 411 2.91 13.91 27.85
N LEU A 412 1.59 14.00 27.96
CA LEU A 412 0.87 13.90 29.24
C LEU A 412 1.11 12.54 29.92
N LYS A 413 0.96 11.43 29.18
CA LYS A 413 1.07 10.06 29.71
C LYS A 413 2.49 9.67 30.12
N SER A 414 3.50 10.02 29.32
CA SER A 414 4.86 9.47 29.48
C SER A 414 5.84 10.45 30.13
N LYS A 415 5.69 11.75 29.87
CA LYS A 415 6.60 12.78 30.35
C LYS A 415 6.01 13.62 31.49
N ARG A 416 4.72 13.41 31.81
CA ARG A 416 3.93 14.26 32.74
C ARG A 416 4.13 15.75 32.51
N SER A 417 4.33 16.14 31.24
CA SER A 417 4.55 17.55 30.85
C SER A 417 3.29 18.39 30.93
N TYR A 418 2.13 17.72 30.99
CA TYR A 418 0.82 18.35 31.11
C TYR A 418 0.00 17.62 32.16
N ARG A 419 -0.80 18.36 32.92
CA ARG A 419 -1.78 17.82 33.87
C ARG A 419 -3.11 17.50 33.18
N PHE A 420 -3.49 18.30 32.19
CA PHE A 420 -4.70 18.12 31.40
C PHE A 420 -4.55 18.62 29.97
N ILE A 421 -5.42 18.15 29.09
CA ILE A 421 -5.52 18.62 27.70
C ILE A 421 -6.99 18.74 27.36
N VAL A 422 -7.37 19.85 26.74
CA VAL A 422 -8.71 20.11 26.18
C VAL A 422 -8.61 20.09 24.67
N PHE A 423 -9.59 19.48 24.02
CA PHE A 423 -9.70 19.34 22.58
C PHE A 423 -11.05 19.89 22.10
N LYS A 424 -11.06 20.44 20.89
CA LYS A 424 -12.25 20.90 20.18
C LYS A 424 -12.33 20.26 18.80
N ILE A 425 -13.53 20.23 18.23
CA ILE A 425 -13.77 19.90 16.83
C ILE A 425 -13.83 21.20 16.04
N GLU A 426 -12.94 21.36 15.07
CA GLU A 426 -12.85 22.47 14.14
C GLU A 426 -12.77 21.90 12.72
N GLU A 427 -13.58 22.39 11.78
CA GLU A 427 -13.59 21.95 10.38
C GLU A 427 -13.65 20.41 10.16
N GLN A 428 -14.43 19.69 10.98
CA GLN A 428 -14.52 18.20 10.97
C GLN A 428 -13.24 17.46 11.36
N GLN A 429 -12.36 18.13 12.11
CA GLN A 429 -11.16 17.56 12.70
C GLN A 429 -11.08 17.88 14.20
N VAL A 430 -10.64 16.91 15.00
CA VAL A 430 -10.32 17.14 16.42
C VAL A 430 -8.93 17.76 16.53
N VAL A 431 -8.85 18.94 17.15
CA VAL A 431 -7.63 19.72 17.38
C VAL A 431 -7.45 20.02 18.87
N VAL A 432 -6.22 20.33 19.30
CA VAL A 432 -5.93 20.75 20.67
C VAL A 432 -6.45 22.18 20.88
N ASP A 433 -7.24 22.36 21.94
CA ASP A 433 -7.80 23.66 22.33
C ASP A 433 -6.97 24.32 23.44
N LYS A 434 -6.65 23.56 24.50
CA LYS A 434 -5.88 24.08 25.65
C LYS A 434 -5.00 23.00 26.27
N LEU A 435 -3.82 23.40 26.71
CA LEU A 435 -2.87 22.55 27.45
C LEU A 435 -2.75 23.05 28.88
N GLY A 436 -2.86 22.12 29.83
CA GLY A 436 -2.69 22.38 31.25
C GLY A 436 -1.31 21.96 31.73
N GLY A 437 -0.50 22.87 32.27
CA GLY A 437 0.83 22.55 32.80
C GLY A 437 0.79 21.72 34.10
N PRO A 438 1.93 21.15 34.56
CA PRO A 438 1.97 20.29 35.75
C PRO A 438 1.63 21.00 37.06
N SER A 439 1.79 22.33 37.11
CA SER A 439 1.47 23.16 38.27
C SER A 439 0.01 23.59 38.35
N GLN A 440 -0.82 23.27 37.34
CA GLN A 440 -2.22 23.67 37.30
C GLN A 440 -3.11 22.67 38.03
N SER A 441 -4.07 23.22 38.77
CA SER A 441 -4.95 22.49 39.66
C SER A 441 -6.13 21.83 38.91
N TYR A 442 -6.91 21.02 39.62
CA TYR A 442 -8.18 20.52 39.10
C TYR A 442 -9.21 21.64 38.88
N GLU A 443 -9.14 22.74 39.64
CA GLU A 443 -10.00 23.90 39.44
C GLU A 443 -9.68 24.62 38.12
N ASP A 444 -8.39 24.74 37.78
CA ASP A 444 -7.94 25.30 36.49
C ASP A 444 -8.39 24.46 35.30
N PHE A 445 -8.47 23.14 35.50
CA PHE A 445 -9.04 22.20 34.53
C PHE A 445 -10.54 22.45 34.35
N MET A 446 -11.29 22.56 35.43
CA MET A 446 -12.73 22.84 35.39
C MET A 446 -13.04 24.20 34.73
N ALA A 447 -12.22 25.22 35.00
CA ALA A 447 -12.34 26.54 34.39
C ALA A 447 -12.02 26.58 32.89
N SER A 448 -11.48 25.49 32.32
CA SER A 448 -11.17 25.40 30.89
C SER A 448 -12.36 25.06 30.01
N PHE A 449 -13.49 24.63 30.58
CA PHE A 449 -14.67 24.24 29.83
C PHE A 449 -15.59 25.45 29.55
N PRO A 450 -15.93 25.72 28.27
CA PRO A 450 -16.84 26.80 27.93
C PRO A 450 -18.29 26.45 28.29
N ALA A 451 -19.07 27.46 28.70
CA ALA A 451 -20.46 27.28 29.11
C ALA A 451 -21.41 26.87 27.98
N ASN A 452 -21.10 27.20 26.71
CA ASN A 452 -22.01 27.05 25.57
C ASN A 452 -21.45 26.19 24.42
N GLU A 453 -20.31 25.54 24.61
CA GLU A 453 -19.69 24.72 23.57
C GLU A 453 -19.25 23.35 24.11
N CYS A 454 -19.28 22.34 23.24
CA CYS A 454 -18.80 21.00 23.58
C CYS A 454 -17.27 20.94 23.51
N ARG A 455 -16.66 20.09 24.35
CA ARG A 455 -15.22 19.81 24.36
C ARG A 455 -14.97 18.33 24.69
N TYR A 456 -13.82 17.82 24.27
CA TYR A 456 -13.25 16.63 24.89
C TYR A 456 -12.09 17.05 25.77
N ALA A 457 -11.82 16.30 26.83
CA ALA A 457 -10.66 16.57 27.65
C ALA A 457 -10.09 15.30 28.26
N VAL A 458 -8.80 15.35 28.60
CA VAL A 458 -8.14 14.35 29.43
C VAL A 458 -7.49 15.00 30.63
N TYR A 459 -7.49 14.29 31.76
CA TYR A 459 -6.88 14.71 33.01
C TYR A 459 -6.09 13.54 33.64
N ASP A 460 -4.85 13.77 34.03
CA ASP A 460 -4.06 12.80 34.81
C ASP A 460 -4.38 12.97 36.31
N PHE A 461 -5.22 12.10 36.85
CA PHE A 461 -5.69 12.18 38.22
C PHE A 461 -4.82 11.35 39.16
N ASP A 462 -4.07 12.01 40.04
CA ASP A 462 -3.33 11.34 41.11
C ASP A 462 -4.23 11.11 42.33
N PHE A 463 -4.16 9.92 42.91
CA PHE A 463 -4.82 9.58 44.16
C PHE A 463 -3.97 8.64 45.01
N THR A 464 -4.21 8.68 46.31
CA THR A 464 -3.57 7.79 47.27
C THR A 464 -4.52 6.64 47.59
N THR A 465 -4.04 5.41 47.41
CA THR A 465 -4.80 4.20 47.75
C THR A 465 -4.84 3.97 49.26
N ASN A 466 -5.74 3.12 49.74
CA ASN A 466 -5.85 2.77 51.17
C ASN A 466 -4.57 2.13 51.76
N GLU A 467 -3.68 1.63 50.89
CA GLU A 467 -2.34 1.12 51.23
C GLU A 467 -1.26 2.21 51.22
N ASN A 468 -1.66 3.49 51.25
CA ASN A 468 -0.81 4.68 51.21
C ASN A 468 0.14 4.75 49.99
N CYS A 469 -0.21 4.08 48.90
CA CYS A 469 0.54 4.09 47.64
C CYS A 469 -0.08 5.11 46.68
N GLN A 470 0.73 6.03 46.15
CA GLN A 470 0.33 6.99 45.13
C GLN A 470 0.19 6.30 43.77
N LYS A 471 -0.97 6.47 43.14
CA LYS A 471 -1.26 5.99 41.79
C LYS A 471 -1.87 7.13 40.98
N SER A 472 -1.77 7.04 39.65
CA SER A 472 -2.47 7.96 38.76
C SER A 472 -3.35 7.21 37.78
N LYS A 473 -4.47 7.83 37.42
CA LYS A 473 -5.36 7.36 36.36
C LYS A 473 -5.66 8.48 35.37
N ILE A 474 -5.64 8.14 34.09
CA ILE A 474 -6.04 9.07 33.03
C ILE A 474 -7.55 9.01 32.84
N ILE A 475 -8.20 10.15 33.01
CA ILE A 475 -9.64 10.33 32.88
C ILE A 475 -9.91 11.03 31.56
N PHE A 476 -10.87 10.52 30.81
CA PHE A 476 -11.43 11.16 29.63
C PHE A 476 -12.81 11.74 29.95
N VAL A 477 -13.03 12.98 29.52
CA VAL A 477 -14.26 13.73 29.74
C VAL A 477 -14.82 14.17 28.40
N ALA A 478 -16.07 13.80 28.12
CA ALA A 478 -16.88 14.40 27.06
C ALA A 478 -17.80 15.48 27.65
N TRP A 479 -17.42 16.74 27.46
CA TRP A 479 -18.16 17.91 27.92
C TRP A 479 -19.19 18.35 26.87
N SER A 480 -20.47 18.39 27.25
CA SER A 480 -21.57 18.73 26.35
C SER A 480 -22.67 19.50 27.10
N PRO A 481 -22.50 20.81 27.36
CA PRO A 481 -23.43 21.57 28.19
C PRO A 481 -24.78 21.73 27.50
N ASP A 482 -25.85 21.79 28.29
CA ASP A 482 -27.22 21.78 27.75
C ASP A 482 -27.53 22.97 26.84
N SER A 483 -26.93 24.12 27.14
CA SER A 483 -26.95 25.36 26.34
C SER A 483 -26.28 25.24 24.95
N SER A 484 -25.53 24.16 24.68
CA SER A 484 -24.90 23.94 23.37
C SER A 484 -25.93 23.63 22.28
N LYS A 485 -25.66 24.11 21.06
CA LYS A 485 -26.50 23.82 19.88
C LYS A 485 -26.65 22.32 19.66
N VAL A 486 -27.87 21.85 19.40
CA VAL A 486 -28.21 20.41 19.20
C VAL A 486 -27.29 19.73 18.18
N ARG A 487 -27.06 20.38 17.03
CA ARG A 487 -26.17 19.85 15.97
C ARG A 487 -24.73 19.63 16.48
N MET A 488 -24.22 20.49 17.36
CA MET A 488 -22.88 20.34 17.93
C MET A 488 -22.83 19.15 18.89
N LYS A 489 -23.82 19.02 19.78
CA LYS A 489 -23.94 17.88 20.70
C LYS A 489 -23.99 16.54 19.94
N MET A 490 -24.73 16.47 18.83
CA MET A 490 -24.79 15.29 17.98
C MET A 490 -23.42 14.93 17.38
N VAL A 491 -22.68 15.92 16.87
CA VAL A 491 -21.35 15.68 16.29
C VAL A 491 -20.42 15.12 17.36
N TYR A 492 -20.31 15.78 18.52
CA TYR A 492 -19.45 15.33 19.61
C TYR A 492 -19.86 13.97 20.20
N ALA A 493 -21.15 13.67 20.28
CA ALA A 493 -21.60 12.35 20.71
C ALA A 493 -21.20 11.26 19.70
N SER A 494 -21.40 11.52 18.40
CA SER A 494 -21.12 10.54 17.34
C SER A 494 -19.63 10.27 17.13
N SER A 495 -18.76 11.25 17.39
CA SER A 495 -17.30 11.11 17.21
C SER A 495 -16.54 10.66 18.46
N LYS A 496 -17.20 10.56 19.63
CA LYS A 496 -16.55 10.29 20.92
C LYS A 496 -15.71 9.00 20.90
N ASP A 497 -16.32 7.88 20.52
CA ASP A 497 -15.65 6.58 20.55
C ASP A 497 -14.57 6.43 19.47
N ARG A 498 -14.67 7.18 18.37
CA ARG A 498 -13.60 7.27 17.37
C ARG A 498 -12.42 8.02 17.95
N PHE A 499 -12.62 9.22 18.51
CA PHE A 499 -11.55 10.02 19.08
C PHE A 499 -10.88 9.32 20.27
N LYS A 500 -11.67 8.71 21.17
CA LYS A 500 -11.16 7.96 22.32
C LYS A 500 -10.24 6.81 21.92
N ARG A 501 -10.53 6.11 20.81
CA ARG A 501 -9.66 5.03 20.28
C ARG A 501 -8.27 5.52 19.85
N GLU A 502 -8.13 6.80 19.55
CA GLU A 502 -6.84 7.40 19.22
C GLU A 502 -6.00 7.75 20.46
N LEU A 503 -6.60 7.73 21.65
CA LEU A 503 -5.98 8.07 22.94
C LEU A 503 -5.79 6.81 23.80
N ASP A 504 -4.77 6.00 23.49
CA ASP A 504 -4.51 4.71 24.16
C ASP A 504 -4.02 4.87 25.61
N GLY A 505 -4.75 4.30 26.57
CA GLY A 505 -4.43 4.34 27.99
C GLY A 505 -5.40 5.15 28.87
N ILE A 506 -6.54 5.57 28.34
CA ILE A 506 -7.66 6.10 29.15
C ILE A 506 -8.18 4.98 30.06
N GLN A 507 -8.30 5.27 31.36
CA GLN A 507 -8.74 4.31 32.38
C GLN A 507 -10.14 4.60 32.89
N VAL A 508 -10.60 5.85 32.80
CA VAL A 508 -11.93 6.29 33.23
C VAL A 508 -12.56 7.12 32.12
N ASP A 509 -13.80 6.81 31.75
CA ASP A 509 -14.59 7.56 30.75
C ASP A 509 -15.78 8.23 31.44
N MET A 510 -15.94 9.53 31.22
CA MET A 510 -16.99 10.35 31.81
C MET A 510 -17.63 11.24 30.74
N GLN A 511 -18.92 11.47 30.92
CA GLN A 511 -19.68 12.45 30.16
C GLN A 511 -20.31 13.40 31.17
N ALA A 512 -20.22 14.70 30.89
CA ALA A 512 -20.72 15.74 31.78
C ALA A 512 -21.43 16.84 30.99
N THR A 513 -22.57 17.29 31.50
CA THR A 513 -23.32 18.44 30.96
C THR A 513 -23.25 19.67 31.88
N ASP A 514 -22.89 19.47 33.14
CA ASP A 514 -22.74 20.52 34.15
C ASP A 514 -21.45 20.32 34.98
N PRO A 515 -20.79 21.38 35.49
CA PRO A 515 -19.55 21.22 36.26
C PRO A 515 -19.72 20.38 37.53
N SER A 516 -20.93 20.31 38.10
CA SER A 516 -21.21 19.48 39.28
C SER A 516 -21.03 17.97 39.00
N GLU A 517 -21.21 17.52 37.76
CA GLU A 517 -21.02 16.12 37.33
C GLU A 517 -19.54 15.72 37.18
N MET A 518 -18.64 16.70 37.30
CA MET A 518 -17.19 16.52 37.29
C MET A 518 -16.57 16.87 38.65
N SER A 519 -17.33 16.78 39.74
CA SER A 519 -16.78 17.01 41.08
C SER A 519 -15.63 16.04 41.38
N LEU A 520 -14.67 16.49 42.19
CA LEU A 520 -13.51 15.68 42.61
C LEU A 520 -13.92 14.36 43.26
N ASP A 521 -15.05 14.34 43.97
CA ASP A 521 -15.55 13.14 44.65
C ASP A 521 -16.13 12.12 43.66
N LEU A 522 -16.83 12.57 42.61
CA LEU A 522 -17.29 11.70 41.52
C LEU A 522 -16.11 11.13 40.72
N VAL A 523 -15.10 11.95 40.46
CA VAL A 523 -13.86 11.54 39.82
C VAL A 523 -13.13 10.49 40.66
N LYS A 524 -12.99 10.72 41.97
CA LYS A 524 -12.39 9.74 42.90
C LYS A 524 -13.18 8.43 42.92
N ALA A 525 -14.51 8.49 42.99
CA ALA A 525 -15.37 7.30 43.04
C ALA A 525 -15.29 6.44 41.76
N ARG A 526 -14.97 7.03 40.61
CA ARG A 526 -14.73 6.29 39.35
C ARG A 526 -13.27 5.88 39.16
N ALA A 527 -12.34 6.55 39.85
CA ALA A 527 -10.91 6.29 39.78
C ALA A 527 -10.39 5.31 40.83
N ILE A 528 -11.13 5.03 41.91
CA ILE A 528 -10.82 3.97 42.88
C ILE A 528 -11.58 2.71 42.45
#